data_AF-A0A251TGH7-F1
#
_entry.id   AF-A0A251TGH7-F1
#
_cell.length_a   1.000
_cell.length_b   1.000
_cell.length_c   1.000
_cell.angle_alpha   90.00
_cell.angle_beta   90.00
_cell.angle_gamma   90.00
#
_symmetry.space_group_name_H-M   'P 1'
#
loop_
_entity.id
_entity.type
_entity.pdbx_description
1 polymer ?
#
loop_
_entity_poly.entity_id
_entity_poly.type
_entity_poly.pdbx_seq_one_letter_code
_entity_poly.pdbx_strand_id
1 'polypeptide(L)'
;MIFQIGSRFDFDCYGLVPRSSPRQADLILTAGTITMKMAPSLVRLYEQMPEPKYVIAMGACTITGGMFSTDSYSTVRGVDS
;
A
#
# COMPACT_ATOMS: atom_id res chain seq x y z
N MET A 1 7.54 -2.35 6.54
CA MET A 1 8.05 -3.03 5.33
C MET A 1 9.54 -3.33 5.37
N ILE A 2 10.46 -2.35 5.36
CA ILE A 2 11.92 -2.63 5.27
C ILE A 2 12.43 -3.59 6.36
N PHE A 3 11.97 -3.44 7.60
CA PHE A 3 12.33 -4.35 8.69
C PHE A 3 11.87 -5.81 8.48
N GLN A 4 10.80 -6.02 7.72
CA GLN A 4 10.26 -7.34 7.34
C GLN A 4 10.98 -7.96 6.12
N ILE A 5 12.01 -7.29 5.59
CA ILE A 5 12.92 -7.84 4.58
C ILE A 5 14.28 -8.12 5.25
N GLY A 6 14.43 -7.85 6.55
CA GLY A 6 15.65 -8.10 7.31
C GLY A 6 15.71 -9.53 7.84
N SER A 7 16.90 -9.96 8.27
CA SER A 7 17.16 -11.34 8.72
C SER A 7 16.29 -11.83 9.90
N ARG A 8 15.70 -10.92 10.68
CA ARG A 8 14.84 -11.29 11.82
C ARG A 8 13.43 -11.68 11.39
N PHE A 9 12.94 -11.09 10.30
CA PHE A 9 11.62 -11.33 9.73
C PHE A 9 11.84 -11.40 8.23
N ASP A 10 12.15 -12.58 7.73
CA ASP A 10 12.53 -12.77 6.33
C ASP A 10 11.29 -13.13 5.50
N PHE A 11 10.74 -12.15 4.78
CA PHE A 11 9.64 -12.38 3.86
C PHE A 11 10.02 -13.24 2.64
N ASP A 12 11.30 -13.35 2.31
CA ASP A 12 11.77 -14.19 1.20
C ASP A 12 11.50 -15.68 1.48
N CYS A 13 11.62 -16.11 2.75
CA CYS A 13 11.26 -17.45 3.19
C CYS A 13 9.78 -17.82 2.93
N TYR A 14 8.90 -16.81 2.85
CA TYR A 14 7.48 -16.98 2.54
C TYR A 14 7.17 -16.79 1.05
N GLY A 15 8.20 -16.65 0.20
CA GLY A 15 8.05 -16.39 -1.24
C GLY A 15 7.59 -14.96 -1.57
N LEU A 16 7.62 -14.05 -0.60
CA LEU A 16 7.17 -12.67 -0.76
C LEU A 16 8.34 -11.77 -1.15
N VAL A 17 8.55 -11.62 -2.46
CA VAL A 17 9.64 -10.79 -3.01
C VAL A 17 9.09 -9.44 -3.46
N PRO A 18 9.58 -8.30 -2.93
CA PRO A 18 9.13 -6.99 -3.36
C PRO A 18 9.54 -6.74 -4.82
N ARG A 19 8.55 -6.51 -5.68
CA ARG A 19 8.76 -6.12 -7.08
C ARG A 19 8.52 -4.62 -7.23
N SER A 20 9.38 -3.96 -8.00
CA SER A 20 9.28 -2.52 -8.28
C SER A 20 8.21 -2.20 -9.32
N SER A 21 7.85 -3.16 -10.18
CA SER A 21 6.85 -2.96 -11.23
C SER A 21 5.51 -3.58 -10.84
N PRO A 22 4.39 -2.84 -10.93
CA PRO A 22 3.06 -3.35 -10.59
C PRO A 22 2.57 -4.42 -11.56
N ARG A 23 3.11 -4.46 -12.79
CA ARG A 23 2.73 -5.44 -13.83
C ARG A 23 3.18 -6.88 -13.54
N GLN A 24 4.14 -7.04 -12.63
CA GLN A 24 4.68 -8.33 -12.19
C GLN A 24 4.32 -8.63 -10.74
N ALA A 25 3.50 -7.79 -10.12
CA ALA A 25 3.10 -7.93 -8.73
C ALA A 25 1.62 -8.31 -8.67
N ASP A 26 1.32 -9.29 -7.84
CA ASP A 26 -0.06 -9.75 -7.60
C ASP A 26 -0.65 -9.12 -6.31
N LEU A 27 0.19 -8.44 -5.52
CA LEU A 27 -0.16 -7.80 -4.26
C LEU A 27 0.43 -6.39 -4.16
N ILE A 28 -0.42 -5.41 -3.87
CA ILE A 28 0.00 -4.07 -3.43
C ILE A 28 -0.08 -3.95 -1.91
N LEU A 29 1.01 -3.49 -1.32
CA LEU A 29 1.11 -3.14 0.09
C LEU A 29 1.08 -1.62 0.23
N THR A 30 -0.04 -1.06 0.68
CA THR A 30 -0.16 0.38 0.93
C THR A 30 0.30 0.69 2.35
N ALA A 31 1.57 1.11 2.49
CA ALA A 31 2.20 1.37 3.78
C ALA A 31 2.43 2.87 4.00
N GLY A 32 1.46 3.57 4.58
CA GLY A 32 1.59 4.99 4.92
C GLY A 32 0.37 5.84 4.58
N THR A 33 0.46 7.14 4.90
CA THR A 33 -0.65 8.08 4.63
C THR A 33 -0.81 8.31 3.13
N ILE A 34 -2.05 8.34 2.66
CA ILE A 34 -2.38 8.62 1.26
C ILE A 34 -2.87 10.06 1.18
N THR A 35 -2.27 10.84 0.29
CA THR A 35 -2.72 12.21 0.04
C THR A 35 -3.69 12.25 -1.14
N MET A 36 -4.59 13.24 -1.15
CA MET A 36 -5.56 13.47 -2.23
C MET A 36 -4.88 13.57 -3.61
N LYS A 37 -3.65 14.12 -3.65
CA LYS A 37 -2.84 14.20 -4.87
C LYS A 37 -2.31 12.84 -5.33
N MET A 38 -2.01 11.94 -4.39
CA MET A 38 -1.47 10.61 -4.69
C MET A 38 -2.56 9.58 -5.02
N ALA A 39 -3.79 9.78 -4.53
CA ALA A 39 -4.94 8.91 -4.77
C ALA A 39 -5.11 8.45 -6.25
N PRO A 40 -5.16 9.36 -7.25
CA PRO A 40 -5.35 8.92 -8.65
C PRO A 40 -4.16 8.12 -9.19
N SER A 41 -2.95 8.31 -8.65
CA SER A 41 -1.77 7.53 -9.06
C SER A 41 -1.83 6.11 -8.52
N LEU A 42 -2.34 5.92 -7.30
CA LEU A 42 -2.54 4.59 -6.71
C LEU A 42 -3.60 3.79 -7.48
N VAL A 43 -4.70 4.42 -7.87
CA VAL A 43 -5.74 3.78 -8.69
C VAL A 43 -5.16 3.31 -10.02
N ARG A 44 -4.37 4.14 -10.70
CA ARG A 44 -3.68 3.76 -11.95
C ARG A 44 -2.72 2.58 -11.77
N LEU A 45 -2.00 2.52 -10.64
CA LEU A 45 -1.11 1.39 -10.35
C LEU A 45 -1.90 0.10 -10.17
N TYR A 46 -3.02 0.16 -9.46
CA TYR A 46 -3.93 -0.98 -9.26
C TYR A 46 -4.62 -1.44 -10.56
N GLU A 47 -4.91 -0.52 -11.48
CA GLU A 47 -5.43 -0.84 -12.82
C GLU A 47 -4.37 -1.51 -13.72
N GLN A 48 -3.09 -1.23 -13.50
CA GLN A 48 -2.00 -1.81 -14.30
C GLN A 48 -1.58 -3.23 -13.87
N MET A 49 -2.10 -3.73 -12.74
CA MET A 49 -1.81 -5.08 -12.25
C MET A 49 -2.61 -6.15 -13.00
N PRO A 50 -2.01 -7.33 -13.28
CA PRO A 50 -2.75 -8.48 -13.78
C PRO A 50 -3.70 -9.05 -12.71
N GLU A 51 -4.76 -9.74 -13.12
CA GLU A 51 -5.58 -10.54 -12.20
C GLU A 51 -4.92 -11.91 -11.95
N PRO A 52 -4.92 -12.43 -10.71
CA PRO A 52 -5.58 -11.93 -9.50
C PRO A 52 -4.77 -10.84 -8.77
N LYS A 53 -5.43 -9.74 -8.39
CA LYS A 53 -4.79 -8.62 -7.69
C LYS A 53 -5.36 -8.41 -6.30
N TYR A 54 -4.48 -8.16 -5.34
CA TYR A 54 -4.84 -7.95 -3.92
C TYR A 54 -4.24 -6.65 -3.39
N VAL A 55 -4.91 -6.05 -2.40
CA VAL A 55 -4.43 -4.85 -1.69
C VAL A 55 -4.46 -5.12 -0.20
N ILE A 56 -3.33 -4.91 0.48
CA ILE A 56 -3.24 -4.94 1.94
C ILE A 56 -2.92 -3.53 2.43
N ALA A 57 -3.85 -2.96 3.21
CA ALA A 57 -3.66 -1.69 3.89
C ALA A 57 -2.82 -1.90 5.16
N MET A 58 -1.61 -1.32 5.18
CA MET A 58 -0.68 -1.44 6.30
C MET A 58 -0.57 -0.14 7.09
N GLY A 59 -1.17 -0.15 8.28
CA GLY A 59 -1.12 0.93 9.25
C GLY A 59 -2.40 1.75 9.31
N ALA A 60 -2.68 2.33 10.49
CA ALA A 60 -3.92 3.07 10.74
C ALA A 60 -4.12 4.26 9.77
N CYS A 61 -3.03 4.90 9.35
CA CYS A 61 -3.08 6.01 8.39
C CYS A 61 -3.67 5.60 7.03
N THR A 62 -3.49 4.35 6.63
CA THR A 62 -3.97 3.85 5.34
C THR A 62 -5.37 3.23 5.44
N ILE A 63 -5.72 2.70 6.61
CA ILE A 63 -7.02 2.04 6.82
C ILE A 63 -8.12 3.08 7.05
N THR A 64 -7.86 4.09 7.89
CA THR A 64 -8.89 5.08 8.30
C THR A 64 -8.47 6.53 8.12
N GLY A 65 -7.28 6.79 7.56
CA GLY A 65 -6.64 8.11 7.63
C GLY A 65 -5.85 8.33 8.93
N GLY A 66 -6.07 7.50 9.96
CA GLY A 66 -5.30 7.50 11.20
C GLY A 66 -5.26 8.87 11.88
N MET A 67 -4.05 9.30 12.24
CA MET A 67 -3.77 10.60 12.91
C MET A 67 -4.18 11.83 12.06
N PHE A 68 -4.42 11.63 10.76
CA PHE A 68 -4.74 12.67 9.78
C PHE A 68 -6.23 12.68 9.41
N SER A 69 -7.05 11.87 10.08
CA SER A 69 -8.48 11.72 9.75
C SER A 69 -9.33 12.94 10.09
N THR A 70 -9.04 13.63 11.20
CA THR A 70 -9.80 14.80 11.69
C THR A 70 -9.28 16.14 11.17
N ASP A 71 -7.96 16.33 11.07
CA ASP A 71 -7.37 17.68 11.00
C ASP A 71 -6.68 18.03 9.67
N SER A 72 -6.54 17.09 8.72
CA SER A 72 -5.87 17.36 7.43
C SER A 72 -6.78 17.26 6.22
N TYR A 73 -6.85 18.37 5.47
CA TYR A 73 -7.55 18.49 4.19
C TYR A 73 -6.87 17.75 3.04
N SER A 74 -5.60 17.39 3.21
CA SER A 74 -4.74 16.86 2.15
C SER A 74 -4.70 15.33 2.12
N THR A 75 -5.30 14.65 3.09
CA THR A 75 -5.22 13.20 3.28
C THR A 75 -6.55 12.50 2.99
N VAL A 76 -6.47 11.33 2.36
CA VAL A 76 -7.62 10.46 2.10
C VAL A 76 -7.98 9.68 3.37
N ARG A 77 -9.28 9.54 3.66
CA ARG A 77 -9.79 8.84 4.85
C ARG A 77 -9.94 7.33 4.60
N GLY A 78 -8.82 6.69 4.28
CA GLY A 78 -8.75 5.26 3.98
C GLY A 78 -8.37 5.00 2.53
N VAL A 79 -7.94 3.77 2.23
CA VAL A 79 -7.62 3.34 0.85
C VAL A 79 -8.84 2.82 0.08
N ASP A 80 -9.95 2.62 0.80
CA ASP A 80 -11.22 2.10 0.27
C ASP A 80 -12.08 3.19 -0.40
N SER A 81 -11.74 4.46 -0.17
CA SER A 81 -12.49 5.65 -0.62
C SER A 81 -12.00 6.26 -1.93
#